data_AF-A0A0N4VTV6-F1
#
_entry.id   AF-A0A0N4VTV6-F1
#
_cell.length_a   1.000
_cell.length_b   1.000
_cell.length_c   1.000
_cell.angle_alpha   90.00
_cell.angle_beta   90.00
_cell.angle_gamma   90.00
#
_symmetry.space_group_name_H-M   'P 1'
#
loop_
_entity.id
_entity.type
_entity.pdbx_description
1 polymer ?
#
loop_
_entity_poly.entity_id
_entity_poly.type
_entity_poly.pdbx_seq_one_letter_code
_entity_poly.pdbx_strand_id
1 'polypeptide(L)'
;MILSTSQFPYTRSSLVVSVLGNRPTIIQKIFTIYRESPDLKICTGKNACCTKQIEDEILESSEKNFKAQLEDKLLVLRHMINSHLNGFRTFFYNSLNACHEHLDTLFDRTYGAFYQSNSQIFDTFFNRLRAFSSPFSDAKVSQITGQLFEEMFVIMFQLMNPLHTVSASQRRCMIEGMEEIAPFGDVPKKITVHMEKSLTFWKHFVTGLDKVHNIFDGFLNVSHFRSRQIF
;
A
#
# COMPACT_ATOMS: atom_id res chain seq x y z
N MET A 1 19.96 51.80 -54.75
CA MET A 1 19.94 52.98 -53.88
C MET A 1 20.48 52.54 -52.53
N ILE A 2 21.63 53.08 -52.14
CA ILE A 2 22.52 52.61 -51.08
C ILE A 2 22.01 53.06 -49.70
N LEU A 3 22.17 52.21 -48.68
CA LEU A 3 22.70 52.51 -47.33
C LEU A 3 22.88 51.14 -46.63
N SER A 4 24.09 50.57 -46.63
CA SER A 4 25.18 50.82 -45.67
C SER A 4 25.12 49.90 -44.45
N THR A 5 26.09 49.01 -44.40
CA THR A 5 26.54 48.15 -43.31
C THR A 5 26.71 48.86 -41.96
N SER A 6 26.13 48.32 -40.89
CA SER A 6 26.71 48.36 -39.53
C SER A 6 26.28 47.12 -38.72
N GLN A 7 27.19 46.64 -37.87
CA GLN A 7 27.26 45.31 -37.27
C GLN A 7 26.01 44.86 -36.50
N PHE A 8 25.52 43.66 -36.83
CA PHE A 8 24.53 42.89 -36.07
C PHE A 8 25.16 42.23 -34.81
N PRO A 9 24.60 42.40 -33.60
CA PRO A 9 24.80 41.50 -32.48
C PRO A 9 23.53 40.63 -32.28
N TYR A 10 23.17 39.79 -33.26
CA TYR A 10 21.86 39.12 -33.31
C TYR A 10 21.87 37.59 -33.13
N THR A 11 22.93 37.00 -32.59
CA THR A 11 23.08 35.53 -32.61
C THR A 11 22.73 34.81 -31.29
N ARG A 12 22.66 35.49 -30.13
CA ARG A 12 22.30 34.81 -28.85
C ARG A 12 20.86 35.05 -28.36
N SER A 13 20.24 36.18 -28.68
CA SER A 13 18.84 36.47 -28.30
C SER A 13 17.85 35.50 -28.97
N SER A 14 18.16 35.07 -30.19
CA SER A 14 17.40 34.05 -30.94
C SER A 14 17.39 32.68 -30.25
N LEU A 15 18.50 32.30 -29.63
CA LEU A 15 18.61 31.03 -28.88
C LEU A 15 17.72 31.03 -27.62
N VAL A 16 17.64 32.13 -26.88
CA VAL A 16 16.76 32.23 -25.69
C VAL A 16 15.29 32.10 -26.07
N VAL A 17 14.89 32.75 -27.17
CA VAL A 17 13.53 32.63 -27.74
C VAL A 17 13.25 31.18 -28.17
N SER A 18 14.25 30.47 -28.72
CA SER A 18 14.11 29.06 -29.10
C SER A 18 14.02 28.11 -27.88
N VAL A 19 14.75 28.40 -26.79
CA VAL A 19 14.79 27.57 -25.56
C VAL A 19 13.54 27.76 -24.70
N LEU A 20 12.99 28.97 -24.65
CA LEU A 20 11.74 29.25 -23.92
C LEU A 20 10.52 28.57 -24.55
N GLY A 21 10.66 28.04 -25.77
CA GLY A 21 9.58 27.41 -26.53
C GLY A 21 8.47 28.41 -26.84
N ASN A 22 7.41 27.95 -27.50
CA ASN A 22 6.29 28.77 -27.99
C ASN A 22 5.43 29.37 -26.84
N ARG A 23 6.03 30.20 -25.98
CA ARG A 23 5.40 30.95 -24.88
C ARG A 23 5.26 32.41 -25.32
N PRO A 24 4.24 32.73 -26.13
CA PRO A 24 4.14 34.01 -26.84
C PRO A 24 4.19 35.22 -25.89
N THR A 25 3.66 35.09 -24.67
CA THR A 25 3.63 36.16 -23.66
C THR A 25 5.00 36.51 -23.08
N ILE A 26 5.90 35.54 -22.95
CA ILE A 26 7.25 35.74 -22.39
C ILE A 26 8.19 36.21 -23.50
N ILE A 27 8.08 35.62 -24.70
CA ILE A 27 8.91 35.97 -25.86
C ILE A 27 8.82 37.46 -26.19
N GLN A 28 7.63 38.05 -26.08
CA GLN A 28 7.39 39.45 -26.46
C GLN A 28 8.03 40.46 -25.49
N LYS A 29 8.45 40.02 -24.30
CA LYS A 29 9.06 40.88 -23.27
C LYS A 29 10.59 40.77 -23.23
N ILE A 30 11.17 39.80 -23.95
CA ILE A 30 12.62 39.59 -23.99
C ILE A 30 13.27 40.75 -24.75
N PHE A 31 14.25 41.41 -24.13
CA PHE A 31 14.99 42.47 -24.80
C PHE A 31 15.84 41.89 -25.94
N THR A 32 15.81 42.56 -27.09
CA THR A 32 16.69 42.27 -28.24
C THR A 32 18.16 42.59 -27.93
N ILE A 33 18.42 43.40 -26.89
CA ILE A 33 19.73 43.90 -26.48
C ILE A 33 19.99 43.53 -25.01
N TYR A 34 21.18 42.98 -24.73
CA TYR A 34 21.63 42.66 -23.38
C TYR A 34 21.73 43.92 -22.50
N ARG A 35 21.16 43.88 -21.31
CA ARG A 35 21.30 44.94 -20.29
C ARG A 35 21.85 44.35 -19.00
N GLU A 36 22.63 45.15 -18.26
CA GLU A 36 22.85 44.89 -16.84
C GLU A 36 21.50 45.02 -16.13
N SER A 37 21.06 43.95 -15.48
CA SER A 37 19.81 43.90 -14.73
C SER A 37 20.13 43.52 -13.28
N PRO A 38 20.49 44.49 -12.43
CA PRO A 38 20.94 44.24 -11.05
C PRO A 38 19.84 43.66 -10.14
N ASP A 39 18.58 43.69 -10.59
CA ASP A 39 17.41 43.30 -9.78
C ASP A 39 17.02 41.82 -9.91
N LEU A 40 17.81 41.00 -10.63
CA LEU A 40 17.59 39.57 -10.75
C LEU A 40 18.01 38.84 -9.47
N LYS A 41 17.16 37.94 -8.98
CA LYS A 41 17.36 37.24 -7.70
C LYS A 41 18.01 35.87 -7.86
N ILE A 42 17.76 35.17 -8.97
CA ILE A 42 18.18 33.78 -9.18
C ILE A 42 19.26 33.71 -10.27
N CYS A 43 19.08 34.44 -11.35
CA CYS A 43 20.00 34.47 -12.48
C CYS A 43 21.21 35.36 -12.17
N THR A 44 22.42 34.81 -12.21
CA THR A 44 23.67 35.52 -11.83
C THR A 44 24.47 36.08 -13.01
N GLY A 45 23.85 36.21 -14.18
CA GLY A 45 24.53 36.60 -15.42
C GLY A 45 24.80 38.11 -15.54
N LYS A 46 26.04 38.48 -15.90
CA LYS A 46 26.47 39.89 -16.10
C LYS A 46 25.78 40.59 -17.30
N ASN A 47 25.33 39.81 -18.28
CA ASN A 47 24.56 40.28 -19.45
C ASN A 47 23.26 39.46 -19.52
N ALA A 48 22.18 39.98 -18.95
CA ALA A 48 20.89 39.29 -18.91
C ALA A 48 19.97 39.75 -20.06
N CYS A 49 19.27 38.82 -20.67
CA CYS A 49 18.16 39.10 -21.60
C CYS A 49 16.80 39.20 -20.87
N CYS A 50 16.75 38.76 -19.61
CA CYS A 50 15.54 38.69 -18.80
C CYS A 50 15.46 39.89 -17.86
N THR A 51 14.27 40.45 -17.73
CA THR A 51 13.92 41.39 -16.64
C THR A 51 13.50 40.62 -15.40
N LYS A 52 13.43 41.29 -14.25
CA LYS A 52 12.86 40.71 -13.02
C LYS A 52 11.45 40.14 -13.22
N GLN A 53 10.59 40.83 -13.98
CA GLN A 53 9.26 40.32 -14.31
C GLN A 53 9.31 39.01 -15.10
N ILE A 54 10.23 38.89 -16.06
CA ILE A 54 10.42 37.66 -16.84
C ILE A 54 10.99 36.55 -15.96
N GLU A 55 11.93 36.87 -15.07
CA GLU A 55 12.48 35.93 -14.11
C GLU A 55 11.40 35.39 -13.15
N ASP A 56 10.56 36.27 -12.60
CA ASP A 56 9.44 35.90 -11.73
C ASP A 56 8.41 35.02 -12.49
N GLU A 57 8.03 35.39 -13.72
CA GLU A 57 7.13 34.60 -14.58
C GLU A 57 7.72 33.21 -14.94
N ILE A 58 9.03 33.15 -15.22
CA ILE A 58 9.74 31.89 -15.49
C ILE A 58 9.81 31.04 -14.23
N LEU A 59 10.08 31.64 -13.06
CA LEU A 59 10.15 30.94 -11.78
C LEU A 59 8.80 30.31 -11.43
N GLU A 60 7.72 31.09 -11.48
CA GLU A 60 6.36 30.61 -11.21
C GLU A 60 5.99 29.47 -12.18
N SER A 61 6.28 29.64 -13.47
CA SER A 61 5.97 28.61 -14.45
C SER A 61 6.83 27.35 -14.29
N SER A 62 8.09 27.49 -13.89
CA SER A 62 8.99 26.37 -13.63
C SER A 62 8.55 25.59 -12.39
N GLU A 63 8.18 26.28 -11.31
CA GLU A 63 7.61 25.66 -10.11
C GLU A 63 6.32 24.90 -10.43
N LYS A 64 5.41 25.53 -11.18
CA LYS A 64 4.15 24.90 -11.63
C LYS A 64 4.40 23.66 -12.49
N ASN A 65 5.34 23.72 -13.43
CA ASN A 65 5.66 22.60 -14.31
C ASN A 65 6.32 21.45 -13.52
N PHE A 66 7.31 21.75 -12.68
CA PHE A 66 7.96 20.76 -11.83
C PHE A 66 6.95 20.05 -10.94
N LYS A 67 6.05 20.81 -10.32
CA LYS A 67 4.98 20.27 -9.48
C LYS A 67 4.02 19.38 -10.25
N ALA A 68 3.56 19.79 -11.43
CA ALA A 68 2.67 18.98 -12.26
C ALA A 68 3.35 17.66 -12.68
N GLN A 69 4.63 17.69 -13.03
CA GLN A 69 5.39 16.46 -13.34
C GLN A 69 5.54 15.56 -12.12
N LEU A 70 5.85 16.14 -10.96
CA LEU A 70 5.98 15.38 -9.71
C LEU A 70 4.65 14.73 -9.31
N GLU A 71 3.55 15.46 -9.40
CA GLU A 71 2.19 14.97 -9.14
C GLU A 71 1.84 13.79 -10.07
N ASP A 72 2.11 13.91 -11.37
CA ASP A 72 1.91 12.82 -12.34
C ASP A 72 2.67 11.55 -11.94
N LYS A 73 3.96 11.68 -11.59
CA LYS A 73 4.76 10.52 -11.14
C LYS A 73 4.25 9.91 -9.84
N LEU A 74 3.87 10.74 -8.87
CA LEU A 74 3.34 10.28 -7.59
C LEU A 74 1.98 9.58 -7.75
N LEU A 75 1.12 10.08 -8.64
CA LEU A 75 -0.18 9.46 -8.95
C LEU A 75 0.01 8.05 -9.53
N VAL A 76 0.94 7.88 -10.47
CA VAL A 76 1.26 6.57 -11.05
C VAL A 76 1.78 5.61 -9.98
N LEU A 77 2.72 6.04 -9.12
CA LEU A 77 3.27 5.22 -8.04
C LEU A 77 2.20 4.83 -7.02
N ARG A 78 1.36 5.78 -6.59
CA ARG A 78 0.24 5.53 -5.67
C ARG A 78 -0.73 4.49 -6.24
N HIS A 79 -1.10 4.64 -7.51
CA HIS A 79 -1.99 3.69 -8.17
C HIS A 79 -1.37 2.29 -8.27
N MET A 80 -0.09 2.20 -8.65
CA MET A 80 0.65 0.94 -8.70
C MET A 80 0.68 0.24 -7.34
N ILE A 81 1.05 0.95 -6.26
CA ILE A 81 1.09 0.37 -4.91
C ILE A 81 -0.29 -0.08 -4.46
N ASN A 82 -1.34 0.73 -4.68
CA ASN A 82 -2.71 0.35 -4.33
C ASN A 82 -3.17 -0.90 -5.10
N SER A 83 -2.85 -1.00 -6.39
CA SER A 83 -3.16 -2.17 -7.21
C SER A 83 -2.49 -3.44 -6.66
N HIS A 84 -1.18 -3.37 -6.37
CA HIS A 84 -0.46 -4.49 -5.75
C HIS A 84 -1.00 -4.84 -4.36
N LEU A 85 -1.26 -3.85 -3.51
CA LEU A 85 -1.83 -4.04 -2.17
C LEU A 85 -3.15 -4.82 -2.23
N ASN A 86 -4.05 -4.43 -3.13
CA ASN A 86 -5.32 -5.12 -3.33
C ASN A 86 -5.11 -6.52 -3.92
N GLY A 87 -4.21 -6.66 -4.89
CA GLY A 87 -3.84 -7.97 -5.45
C GLY A 87 -3.34 -8.95 -4.39
N PHE A 88 -2.46 -8.52 -3.48
CA PHE A 88 -1.96 -9.36 -2.38
C PHE A 88 -3.04 -9.70 -1.36
N ARG A 89 -3.93 -8.76 -1.03
CA ARG A 89 -5.09 -9.01 -0.15
C ARG A 89 -6.04 -10.04 -0.76
N THR A 90 -6.38 -9.90 -2.03
CA THR A 90 -7.23 -10.85 -2.77
C THR A 90 -6.57 -12.22 -2.89
N PHE A 91 -5.27 -12.27 -3.22
CA PHE A 91 -4.53 -13.53 -3.28
C PHE A 91 -4.60 -14.30 -1.95
N PHE A 92 -4.40 -13.61 -0.83
CA PHE A 92 -4.45 -14.23 0.49
C PHE A 92 -5.85 -14.74 0.84
N TYR A 93 -6.89 -13.92 0.60
CA TYR A 93 -8.28 -14.31 0.82
C TYR A 93 -8.65 -15.56 -0.01
N ASN A 94 -8.32 -15.55 -1.31
CA ASN A 94 -8.59 -16.68 -2.20
C ASN A 94 -7.80 -17.93 -1.79
N SER A 95 -6.55 -17.75 -1.33
CA SER A 95 -5.74 -18.87 -0.83
C SER A 95 -6.37 -19.51 0.41
N LEU A 96 -6.89 -18.71 1.35
CA LEU A 96 -7.61 -19.24 2.52
C LEU A 96 -8.89 -19.97 2.10
N ASN A 97 -9.65 -19.44 1.14
CA ASN A 97 -10.86 -20.11 0.65
C ASN A 97 -10.53 -21.43 -0.05
N ALA A 98 -9.50 -21.47 -0.89
CA ALA A 98 -9.05 -22.69 -1.54
C ALA A 98 -8.59 -23.75 -0.52
N CYS A 99 -7.86 -23.34 0.52
CA CYS A 99 -7.48 -24.23 1.62
C CYS A 99 -8.70 -24.76 2.38
N HIS A 100 -9.72 -23.93 2.60
CA HIS A 100 -10.95 -24.32 3.27
C HIS A 100 -11.74 -25.35 2.45
N GLU A 101 -12.02 -25.04 1.18
CA GLU A 101 -12.72 -25.94 0.25
C GLU A 101 -11.98 -27.28 0.08
N HIS A 102 -10.64 -27.23 0.04
CA HIS A 102 -9.83 -28.44 -0.07
C HIS A 102 -9.91 -29.29 1.20
N LEU A 103 -9.84 -28.67 2.39
CA LEU A 103 -10.01 -29.35 3.66
C LEU A 103 -11.39 -30.00 3.73
N ASP A 104 -12.44 -29.25 3.42
CA ASP A 104 -13.82 -29.71 3.45
C ASP A 104 -14.02 -30.90 2.53
N THR A 105 -13.52 -30.82 1.28
CA THR A 105 -13.60 -31.93 0.32
C THR A 105 -12.89 -33.19 0.83
N LEU A 106 -11.69 -33.04 1.39
CA LEU A 106 -10.92 -34.17 1.90
C LEU A 106 -11.59 -34.79 3.14
N PHE A 107 -12.09 -33.96 4.05
CA PHE A 107 -12.64 -34.41 5.32
C PHE A 107 -14.04 -34.98 5.14
N ASP A 108 -14.85 -34.41 4.26
CA ASP A 108 -16.14 -34.99 3.87
C ASP A 108 -15.95 -36.37 3.24
N ARG A 109 -15.00 -36.51 2.32
CA ARG A 109 -14.70 -37.82 1.71
C ARG A 109 -14.18 -38.85 2.73
N THR A 110 -13.41 -38.42 3.72
CA THR A 110 -12.74 -39.32 4.67
C THR A 110 -13.62 -39.69 5.86
N TYR A 111 -14.37 -38.73 6.40
CA TYR A 111 -15.12 -38.86 7.65
C TYR A 111 -16.64 -38.75 7.47
N GLY A 112 -17.12 -38.32 6.30
CA GLY A 112 -18.53 -38.26 5.92
C GLY A 112 -19.39 -37.52 6.94
N ALA A 113 -20.48 -38.16 7.38
CA ALA A 113 -21.46 -37.58 8.30
C ALA A 113 -20.86 -37.06 9.62
N PHE A 114 -19.77 -37.66 10.12
CA PHE A 114 -19.10 -37.17 11.33
C PHE A 114 -18.48 -35.80 11.13
N TYR A 115 -17.85 -35.56 9.98
CA TYR A 115 -17.33 -34.24 9.62
C TYR A 115 -18.47 -33.26 9.35
N GLN A 116 -19.48 -33.65 8.56
CA GLN A 116 -20.62 -32.78 8.24
C GLN A 116 -21.36 -32.25 9.48
N SER A 117 -21.48 -33.07 10.52
CA SER A 117 -22.13 -32.68 11.78
C SER A 117 -21.30 -31.69 12.62
N ASN A 118 -20.01 -31.55 12.33
CA ASN A 118 -19.05 -30.78 13.12
C ASN A 118 -18.27 -29.75 12.30
N SER A 119 -18.58 -29.57 11.01
CA SER A 119 -17.79 -28.76 10.08
C SER A 119 -17.68 -27.29 10.48
N GLN A 120 -18.66 -26.78 11.25
CA GLN A 120 -18.72 -25.40 11.73
C GLN A 120 -17.45 -24.93 12.47
N ILE A 121 -16.69 -25.85 13.09
CA ILE A 121 -15.43 -25.48 13.75
C ILE A 121 -14.40 -24.98 12.74
N PHE A 122 -14.36 -25.57 11.54
CA PHE A 122 -13.43 -25.21 10.47
C PHE A 122 -13.88 -23.91 9.81
N ASP A 123 -15.19 -23.75 9.56
CA ASP A 123 -15.77 -22.46 9.13
C ASP A 123 -15.33 -21.33 10.05
N THR A 124 -15.49 -21.52 11.36
CA THR A 124 -15.13 -20.54 12.39
C THR A 124 -13.63 -20.25 12.38
N PHE A 125 -12.79 -21.28 12.25
CA PHE A 125 -11.35 -21.14 12.14
C PHE A 125 -10.92 -20.32 10.92
N PHE A 126 -11.41 -20.64 9.72
CA PHE A 126 -11.09 -19.90 8.51
C PHE A 126 -11.65 -18.47 8.52
N ASN A 127 -12.85 -18.27 9.10
CA ASN A 127 -13.40 -16.92 9.33
C ASN A 127 -12.48 -16.08 10.23
N ARG A 128 -11.95 -16.65 11.32
CA ARG A 128 -11.00 -15.98 12.23
C ARG A 128 -9.67 -15.68 11.54
N LEU A 129 -9.15 -16.57 10.69
CA LEU A 129 -7.96 -16.30 9.88
C LEU A 129 -8.17 -15.16 8.88
N ARG A 130 -9.34 -15.11 8.25
CA ARG A 130 -9.71 -13.99 7.38
C ARG A 130 -9.80 -12.68 8.17
N ALA A 131 -10.39 -12.70 9.36
CA ALA A 131 -10.45 -11.53 10.23
C ALA A 131 -9.06 -11.08 10.72
N PHE A 132 -8.15 -12.01 11.02
CA PHE A 132 -6.75 -11.73 11.41
C PHE A 132 -6.01 -10.88 10.38
N SER A 133 -6.33 -11.08 9.09
CA SER A 133 -5.72 -10.34 7.97
C SER A 133 -6.10 -8.85 7.94
N SER A 134 -7.11 -8.45 8.70
CA SER A 134 -7.46 -7.04 8.88
C SER A 134 -6.31 -6.29 9.57
N PRO A 135 -5.94 -5.09 9.09
CA PRO A 135 -4.97 -4.23 9.77
C PRO A 135 -5.35 -3.91 11.22
N PHE A 136 -6.65 -3.91 11.53
CA PHE A 136 -7.19 -3.57 12.85
C PHE A 136 -7.30 -4.76 13.79
N SER A 137 -7.04 -5.98 13.31
CA SER A 137 -7.14 -7.17 14.16
C SER A 137 -5.96 -7.24 15.12
N ASP A 138 -6.25 -7.41 16.40
CA ASP A 138 -5.31 -7.67 17.50
C ASP A 138 -5.21 -9.17 17.84
N ALA A 139 -5.98 -10.01 17.15
CA ALA A 139 -6.02 -11.45 17.38
C ALA A 139 -4.65 -12.09 17.16
N LYS A 140 -4.29 -13.04 18.03
CA LYS A 140 -3.07 -13.84 17.90
C LYS A 140 -3.35 -15.15 17.17
N VAL A 141 -2.43 -15.57 16.31
CA VAL A 141 -2.54 -16.87 15.60
C VAL A 141 -2.59 -18.03 16.60
N SER A 142 -1.85 -17.94 17.70
CA SER A 142 -1.91 -18.91 18.81
C SER A 142 -3.30 -19.04 19.42
N GLN A 143 -4.04 -17.94 19.57
CA GLN A 143 -5.42 -17.98 20.06
C GLN A 143 -6.36 -18.63 19.05
N ILE A 144 -6.24 -18.29 17.75
CA ILE A 144 -7.10 -18.84 16.69
C ILE A 144 -6.90 -20.35 16.55
N THR A 145 -5.63 -20.79 16.53
CA THR A 145 -5.26 -22.21 16.46
C THR A 145 -5.60 -22.96 17.74
N GLY A 146 -5.33 -22.38 18.91
CA GLY A 146 -5.70 -22.96 20.20
C GLY A 146 -7.19 -23.25 20.30
N GLN A 147 -8.03 -22.27 19.97
CA GLN A 147 -9.49 -22.44 20.00
C GLN A 147 -9.97 -23.54 19.04
N LEU A 148 -9.37 -23.69 17.85
CA LEU A 148 -9.70 -24.82 16.96
C LEU A 148 -9.45 -26.15 17.67
N PHE A 149 -8.27 -26.31 18.28
CA PHE A 149 -7.88 -27.56 18.91
C PHE A 149 -8.64 -27.85 20.20
N GLU A 150 -9.04 -26.83 20.96
CA GLU A 150 -9.96 -26.96 22.10
C GLU A 150 -11.30 -27.56 21.65
N GLU A 151 -11.92 -27.02 20.58
CA GLU A 151 -13.17 -27.57 20.04
C GLU A 151 -12.97 -28.99 19.50
N MET A 152 -11.88 -29.23 18.75
CA MET A 152 -11.56 -30.56 18.23
C MET A 152 -11.38 -31.58 19.34
N PHE A 153 -10.79 -31.21 20.48
CA PHE A 153 -10.61 -32.14 21.59
C PHE A 153 -11.96 -32.62 22.13
N VAL A 154 -12.89 -31.70 22.35
CA VAL A 154 -14.24 -32.02 22.84
C VAL A 154 -14.98 -32.90 21.84
N ILE A 155 -14.92 -32.57 20.54
CA ILE A 155 -15.56 -33.37 19.48
C ILE A 155 -14.96 -34.78 19.43
N MET A 156 -13.64 -34.92 19.43
CA MET A 156 -12.99 -36.24 19.39
C MET A 156 -13.36 -37.08 20.62
N PHE A 157 -13.43 -36.47 21.80
CA PHE A 157 -13.88 -37.15 23.00
C PHE A 157 -15.32 -37.66 22.87
N GLN A 158 -16.24 -36.84 22.36
CA GLN A 158 -17.63 -37.23 22.14
C GLN A 158 -17.78 -38.33 21.07
N LEU A 159 -16.98 -38.28 20.00
CA LEU A 159 -16.97 -39.32 18.97
C LEU A 159 -16.48 -40.67 19.52
N MET A 160 -15.50 -40.66 20.42
CA MET A 160 -15.02 -41.87 21.08
C MET A 160 -15.96 -42.37 22.19
N ASN A 161 -16.80 -41.49 22.75
CA ASN A 161 -17.69 -41.79 23.87
C ASN A 161 -19.15 -41.40 23.54
N PRO A 162 -19.79 -42.06 22.55
CA PRO A 162 -21.08 -41.61 22.00
C PRO A 162 -22.24 -41.69 23.01
N LEU A 163 -22.10 -42.49 24.08
CA LEU A 163 -23.11 -42.59 25.15
C LEU A 163 -22.96 -41.50 26.22
N HIS A 164 -21.87 -40.72 26.18
CA HIS A 164 -21.58 -39.69 27.16
C HIS A 164 -21.85 -38.30 26.61
N THR A 165 -22.69 -37.53 27.29
CA THR A 165 -22.91 -36.11 26.97
C THR A 165 -21.96 -35.25 27.81
N VAL A 166 -21.13 -34.44 27.15
CA VAL A 166 -20.20 -33.53 27.81
C VAL A 166 -20.94 -32.30 28.34
N SER A 167 -20.96 -32.11 29.66
CA SER A 167 -21.52 -30.92 30.29
C SER A 167 -20.58 -29.71 30.17
N ALA A 168 -21.10 -28.49 30.42
CA ALA A 168 -20.27 -27.28 30.38
C ALA A 168 -19.14 -27.27 31.43
N SER A 169 -19.32 -27.92 32.60
CA SER A 169 -18.25 -28.06 33.59
C SER A 169 -17.19 -29.06 33.14
N GLN A 170 -17.60 -30.19 32.55
CA GLN A 170 -16.68 -31.17 31.98
C GLN A 170 -15.88 -30.57 30.82
N ARG A 171 -16.52 -29.82 29.92
CA ARG A 171 -15.85 -29.12 28.83
C ARG A 171 -14.73 -28.20 29.33
N ARG A 172 -15.00 -27.41 30.37
CA ARG A 172 -13.98 -26.53 30.98
C ARG A 172 -12.82 -27.34 31.55
N CYS A 173 -13.12 -28.37 32.34
CA CYS A 173 -12.10 -29.25 32.90
C CYS A 173 -11.23 -29.92 31.82
N MET A 174 -11.84 -30.37 30.72
CA MET A 174 -11.10 -30.93 29.58
C MET A 174 -10.14 -29.90 28.96
N ILE A 175 -10.62 -28.68 28.71
CA ILE A 175 -9.78 -27.62 28.13
C ILE A 175 -8.64 -27.24 29.08
N GLU A 176 -8.93 -27.10 30.38
CA GLU A 176 -7.93 -26.82 31.41
C GLU A 176 -6.85 -27.92 31.48
N GLY A 177 -7.23 -29.19 31.33
CA GLY A 177 -6.30 -30.33 31.31
C GLY A 177 -5.67 -30.64 29.96
N MET A 178 -6.00 -29.90 28.90
CA MET A 178 -5.60 -30.26 27.52
C MET A 178 -4.08 -30.24 27.33
N GLU A 179 -3.38 -29.34 28.00
CA GLU A 179 -1.91 -29.23 27.92
C GLU A 179 -1.22 -30.48 28.50
N GLU A 180 -1.74 -31.02 29.60
CA GLU A 180 -1.21 -32.22 30.24
C GLU A 180 -1.57 -33.50 29.48
N ILE A 181 -2.81 -33.59 29.00
CA ILE A 181 -3.32 -34.77 28.27
C ILE A 181 -2.67 -34.89 26.88
N ALA A 182 -2.37 -33.75 26.24
CA ALA A 182 -1.81 -33.66 24.89
C ALA A 182 -2.53 -34.59 23.87
N PRO A 183 -3.86 -34.48 23.69
CA PRO A 183 -4.65 -35.42 22.88
C PRO A 183 -4.23 -35.48 21.41
N PHE A 184 -3.57 -34.42 20.92
CA PHE A 184 -3.04 -34.30 19.56
C PHE A 184 -1.51 -34.29 19.51
N GLY A 185 -0.84 -34.66 20.62
CA GLY A 185 0.61 -34.58 20.75
C GLY A 185 1.14 -33.18 20.46
N ASP A 186 2.18 -33.11 19.62
CA ASP A 186 2.84 -31.84 19.27
C ASP A 186 2.25 -31.14 18.03
N VAL A 187 1.19 -31.70 17.44
CA VAL A 187 0.56 -31.18 16.21
C VAL A 187 0.03 -29.75 16.39
N PRO A 188 -0.73 -29.41 17.46
CA PRO A 188 -1.24 -28.05 17.63
C PRO A 188 -0.11 -27.02 17.67
N LYS A 189 0.94 -27.30 18.45
CA LYS A 189 2.11 -26.43 18.59
C LYS A 189 2.83 -26.22 17.26
N LYS A 190 3.05 -27.30 16.50
CA LYS A 190 3.69 -27.22 15.17
C LYS A 190 2.87 -26.35 14.22
N ILE A 191 1.55 -26.56 14.16
CA ILE A 191 0.66 -25.77 13.30
C ILE A 191 0.69 -24.29 13.71
N THR A 192 0.56 -24.00 15.00
CA THR A 192 0.65 -22.62 15.51
C THR A 192 1.95 -21.94 15.06
N VAL A 193 3.10 -22.57 15.28
CA VAL A 193 4.41 -21.98 14.92
C VAL A 193 4.54 -21.75 13.41
N HIS A 194 4.13 -22.72 12.58
CA HIS A 194 4.21 -22.60 11.13
C HIS A 194 3.29 -21.50 10.58
N MET A 195 2.06 -21.42 11.09
CA MET A 195 1.10 -20.42 10.68
C MET A 195 1.49 -19.03 11.18
N GLU A 196 1.89 -18.91 12.45
CA GLU A 196 2.20 -17.63 13.08
C GLU A 196 3.32 -16.90 12.35
N LYS A 197 4.40 -17.62 12.00
CA LYS A 197 5.50 -17.06 11.21
C LYS A 197 4.98 -16.49 9.88
N SER A 198 4.32 -17.32 9.09
CA SER A 198 3.88 -16.97 7.72
C SER A 198 2.86 -15.83 7.71
N LEU A 199 1.87 -15.89 8.60
CA LEU A 199 0.81 -14.89 8.71
C LEU A 199 1.33 -13.55 9.25
N THR A 200 2.27 -13.58 10.19
CA THR A 200 2.91 -12.36 10.70
C THR A 200 3.74 -11.68 9.62
N PHE A 201 4.51 -12.43 8.81
CA PHE A 201 5.24 -11.86 7.67
C PHE A 201 4.30 -11.23 6.65
N TRP A 202 3.21 -11.92 6.29
CA TRP A 202 2.18 -11.37 5.39
C TRP A 202 1.61 -10.06 5.93
N LYS A 203 1.28 -10.00 7.23
CA LYS A 203 0.65 -8.82 7.85
C LYS A 203 1.60 -7.62 7.83
N HIS A 204 2.88 -7.84 8.14
CA HIS A 204 3.89 -6.80 8.04
C HIS A 204 4.08 -6.31 6.60
N PHE A 205 4.12 -7.23 5.63
CA PHE A 205 4.27 -6.89 4.23
C PHE A 205 3.13 -6.02 3.71
N VAL A 206 1.87 -6.43 3.94
CA VAL A 206 0.67 -5.68 3.53
C VAL A 206 0.57 -4.34 4.27
N THR A 207 0.88 -4.31 5.56
CA THR A 207 0.92 -3.05 6.35
C THR A 207 2.01 -2.11 5.83
N GLY A 208 3.15 -2.65 5.38
CA GLY A 208 4.22 -1.86 4.76
C GLY A 208 3.77 -1.19 3.46
N LEU A 209 3.11 -1.95 2.58
CA LEU A 209 2.55 -1.40 1.34
C LEU A 209 1.47 -0.34 1.60
N ASP A 210 0.61 -0.56 2.59
CA ASP A 210 -0.41 0.41 3.01
C ASP A 210 0.23 1.72 3.50
N LYS A 211 1.28 1.63 4.31
CA LYS A 211 2.06 2.81 4.75
C LYS A 211 2.69 3.56 3.58
N VAL A 212 3.29 2.86 2.61
CA VAL A 212 3.87 3.48 1.42
C VAL A 212 2.80 4.19 0.59
N HIS A 213 1.62 3.58 0.42
CA HIS A 213 0.48 4.22 -0.23
C HIS A 213 0.08 5.53 0.47
N ASN A 214 -0.02 5.52 1.80
CA ASN A 214 -0.41 6.68 2.59
C ASN A 214 0.65 7.80 2.55
N ILE A 215 1.93 7.44 2.45
CA ILE A 215 3.02 8.41 2.23
C ILE A 215 2.85 9.12 0.87
N PHE A 216 2.60 8.37 -0.20
CA PHE A 216 2.35 8.98 -1.52
C PHE A 216 1.09 9.85 -1.55
N ASP A 217 0.04 9.44 -0.84
CA ASP A 217 -1.16 10.25 -0.67
C ASP A 217 -0.86 11.57 0.06
N GLY A 218 -0.04 11.52 1.12
CA GLY A 218 0.43 12.70 1.84
C GLY A 218 1.19 13.69 0.95
N PHE A 219 2.08 13.21 0.08
CA PHE A 219 2.83 14.07 -0.84
C PHE A 219 1.91 14.81 -1.84
N LEU A 220 0.86 14.15 -2.34
CA LEU A 220 -0.13 14.77 -3.22
C LEU A 220 -0.98 15.83 -2.51
N ASN A 221 -1.24 15.66 -1.21
CA ASN A 221 -2.00 16.65 -0.43
C ASN A 221 -1.16 17.89 -0.12
N VAL A 222 0.15 17.75 0.15
CA VAL A 222 1.07 18.88 0.35
C VAL A 222 1.22 19.69 -0.93
N SER A 223 1.28 19.03 -2.09
CA SER A 223 1.30 19.73 -3.36
C SER A 223 -0.02 20.51 -3.54
N HIS A 224 -1.18 19.94 -3.26
CA HIS A 224 -2.46 20.65 -3.34
C HIS A 224 -2.59 21.86 -2.40
N PHE A 225 -2.13 21.75 -1.15
CA PHE A 225 -2.28 22.82 -0.15
C PHE A 225 -1.47 24.07 -0.50
N ARG A 226 -0.27 23.89 -1.05
CA ARG A 226 0.58 25.01 -1.49
C ARG A 226 0.05 25.69 -2.76
N SER A 227 -0.70 24.98 -3.61
CA SER A 227 -1.37 25.59 -4.78
C SER A 227 -2.50 26.55 -4.37
N ARG A 228 -3.16 26.31 -3.24
CA ARG A 228 -4.30 27.14 -2.77
C ARG A 228 -3.87 28.36 -1.94
N GLN A 229 -2.63 28.44 -1.48
CA GLN A 229 -2.10 29.62 -0.79
C GLN A 229 -1.50 30.67 -1.74
N ILE A 230 -1.48 30.39 -3.06
CA ILE A 230 -0.94 31.29 -4.10
C ILE A 230 -2.08 31.93 -4.92
N PHE A 231 -3.35 31.60 -4.63
CA PHE A 231 -4.54 32.26 -5.16
C PHE A 231 -5.32 32.98 -4.06
#